data_AF-A0A934C8K9-F1
#
_entry.id   AF-A0A934C8K9-F1
#
_cell.length_a   1.000
_cell.length_b   1.000
_cell.length_c   1.000
_cell.angle_alpha   90.00
_cell.angle_beta   90.00
_cell.angle_gamma   90.00
#
_symmetry.space_group_name_H-M   'P 1'
#
loop_
_entity.id
_entity.type
_entity.pdbx_description
1 polymer ?
#
loop_
_entity_poly.entity_id
_entity_poly.type
_entity_poly.pdbx_seq_one_letter_code
_entity_poly.pdbx_strand_id
1 'polypeptide(L)'
;MSPTFYHILHLVSVLVLTGYTFYAFAAPPETRKGVMIITGIASLVALVAGFGLQAKLAVGWPGWLIVKIVCWLGLSALAGIGYRRRGAAGTLALVAIALAFVAVVMVYVRPF
;
A
#
# COMPACT_ATOMS: atom_id res chain seq x y z
N MET A 1 -4.68 20.87 -8.92
CA MET A 1 -5.27 19.97 -7.89
C MET A 1 -4.76 20.34 -6.52
N SER A 2 -5.62 20.30 -5.50
CA SER A 2 -5.31 20.65 -4.11
C SER A 2 -4.53 19.53 -3.41
N PRO A 3 -3.80 19.82 -2.31
CA PRO A 3 -3.22 18.77 -1.47
C PRO A 3 -4.26 17.75 -0.98
N THR A 4 -5.47 18.21 -0.64
CA THR A 4 -6.59 17.36 -0.23
C THR A 4 -6.97 16.33 -1.29
N PHE A 5 -6.97 16.71 -2.57
CA PHE A 5 -7.23 15.78 -3.67
C PHE A 5 -6.22 14.63 -3.68
N TYR A 6 -4.92 14.94 -3.62
CA TYR A 6 -3.88 13.92 -3.60
C TYR A 6 -3.93 13.05 -2.32
N HIS A 7 -4.28 13.64 -1.18
CA HIS A 7 -4.48 12.91 0.06
C HIS A 7 -5.60 11.89 -0.08
N ILE A 8 -6.79 12.31 -0.51
CA ILE A 8 -7.95 11.42 -0.68
C ILE A 8 -7.60 10.29 -1.68
N LEU A 9 -7.00 10.64 -2.81
CA LEU A 9 -6.63 9.67 -3.85
C LEU A 9 -5.60 8.65 -3.33
N HIS A 10 -4.60 9.09 -2.58
CA HIS A 10 -3.61 8.21 -1.96
C HIS A 10 -4.24 7.30 -0.90
N LEU A 11 -5.10 7.84 -0.03
CA LEU A 11 -5.73 7.05 1.02
C LEU A 11 -6.66 5.98 0.46
N VAL A 12 -7.53 6.34 -0.49
CA VAL A 12 -8.45 5.40 -1.15
C VAL A 12 -7.68 4.29 -1.85
N SER A 13 -6.64 4.63 -2.60
CA SER A 13 -5.84 3.64 -3.32
C SER A 13 -5.09 2.68 -2.39
N VAL A 14 -4.53 3.17 -1.28
CA VAL A 14 -3.89 2.31 -0.26
C VAL A 14 -4.92 1.41 0.43
N LEU A 15 -6.14 1.89 0.71
CA LEU A 15 -7.21 1.07 1.28
C LEU A 15 -7.64 -0.05 0.31
N VAL A 16 -7.81 0.27 -0.98
CA VAL A 16 -8.11 -0.73 -2.01
C VAL A 16 -6.97 -1.75 -2.11
N LEU A 17 -5.72 -1.30 -2.16
CA LEU A 17 -4.55 -2.18 -2.20
C LEU A 17 -4.51 -3.12 -0.99
N THR A 18 -4.72 -2.58 0.21
CA THR A 18 -4.72 -3.35 1.46
C THR A 18 -5.85 -4.37 1.46
N GLY A 19 -7.08 -3.96 1.16
CA GLY A 19 -8.24 -4.85 1.14
C GLY A 19 -8.09 -5.99 0.14
N TYR A 20 -7.65 -5.69 -1.09
CA TYR A 20 -7.40 -6.72 -2.10
C TYR A 20 -6.19 -7.60 -1.80
N THR A 21 -5.23 -7.12 -1.01
CA THR A 21 -4.12 -7.96 -0.50
C THR A 21 -4.63 -9.01 0.47
N PHE A 22 -5.47 -8.64 1.43
CA PHE A 22 -6.10 -9.64 2.33
C PHE A 22 -7.03 -10.59 1.57
N TYR A 23 -7.79 -10.06 0.61
CA TYR A 23 -8.60 -10.90 -0.27
C TYR A 23 -7.72 -11.92 -1.02
N ALA A 24 -6.57 -11.51 -1.58
CA ALA A 24 -5.64 -12.40 -2.27
C ALA A 24 -5.16 -13.60 -1.41
N PHE A 25 -5.06 -13.43 -0.09
CA PHE A 25 -4.64 -14.49 0.82
C PHE A 25 -5.68 -15.61 0.95
N ALA A 26 -6.96 -15.27 0.84
CA ALA A 26 -8.08 -16.20 1.02
C ALA A 26 -8.76 -16.61 -0.30
N ALA A 27 -8.68 -15.78 -1.34
CA ALA A 27 -9.50 -15.92 -2.55
C ALA A 27 -9.07 -17.06 -3.47
N PRO A 28 -10.01 -17.78 -4.11
CA PRO A 28 -9.71 -18.86 -5.03
C PRO A 28 -8.75 -18.49 -6.17
N PRO A 29 -7.94 -19.42 -6.73
CA PRO A 29 -6.92 -19.13 -7.73
C PRO A 29 -7.41 -18.40 -9.00
N GLU A 30 -8.65 -18.65 -9.43
CA GLU A 30 -9.29 -18.04 -10.60
C GLU A 30 -9.42 -16.52 -10.49
N THR A 31 -9.47 -15.98 -9.26
CA THR A 31 -9.57 -14.54 -9.00
C THR A 31 -8.25 -13.80 -9.23
N ARG A 32 -7.13 -14.55 -9.36
CA ARG A 32 -5.76 -14.00 -9.40
C ARG A 32 -5.60 -12.90 -10.43
N LYS A 33 -6.10 -13.08 -11.67
CA LYS A 33 -5.92 -12.09 -12.74
C LYS A 33 -6.57 -10.76 -12.37
N GLY A 34 -7.81 -10.80 -11.90
CA GLY A 34 -8.56 -9.60 -11.49
C GLY A 34 -7.89 -8.90 -10.31
N VAL A 35 -7.51 -9.65 -9.28
CA VAL A 35 -6.86 -9.10 -8.09
C VAL A 35 -5.50 -8.48 -8.41
N MET A 36 -4.70 -9.09 -9.29
CA MET A 36 -3.41 -8.52 -9.72
C MET A 36 -3.59 -7.22 -10.50
N ILE A 37 -4.62 -7.11 -11.35
CA ILE A 37 -4.93 -5.87 -12.07
C ILE A 37 -5.34 -4.77 -11.07
N ILE A 38 -6.28 -5.08 -10.16
CA ILE A 38 -6.81 -4.11 -9.20
C ILE A 38 -5.71 -3.62 -8.26
N THR A 39 -4.93 -4.54 -7.68
CA THR A 39 -3.82 -4.18 -6.78
C THR A 39 -2.69 -3.45 -7.52
N GLY A 40 -2.41 -3.80 -8.78
CA GLY A 40 -1.46 -3.07 -9.63
C GLY A 40 -1.90 -1.63 -9.88
N ILE A 41 -3.15 -1.42 -10.28
CA ILE A 41 -3.73 -0.08 -10.48
C ILE A 41 -3.73 0.71 -9.17
N ALA A 42 -4.23 0.11 -8.09
CA ALA A 42 -4.26 0.74 -6.77
C ALA A 42 -2.85 1.15 -6.31
N SER A 43 -1.86 0.28 -6.50
CA SER A 43 -0.46 0.60 -6.19
C SER A 43 0.08 1.75 -7.03
N LEU A 44 -0.21 1.80 -8.33
CA LEU A 44 0.21 2.88 -9.22
C LEU A 44 -0.45 4.22 -8.85
N VAL A 45 -1.75 4.20 -8.56
CA VAL A 45 -2.49 5.39 -8.11
C VAL A 45 -1.94 5.87 -6.76
N ALA A 46 -1.65 4.97 -5.82
CA ALA A 46 -1.04 5.30 -4.55
C ALA A 46 0.33 5.98 -4.74
N LEU A 47 1.15 5.49 -5.67
CA LEU A 47 2.43 6.10 -6.04
C LEU A 47 2.24 7.53 -6.56
N VAL A 48 1.46 7.70 -7.63
CA VAL A 48 1.25 9.01 -8.26
C VAL A 48 0.63 10.01 -7.28
N ALA A 49 -0.36 9.56 -6.49
CA ALA A 49 -1.01 10.40 -5.51
C ALA A 49 -0.08 10.77 -4.33
N GLY A 50 0.73 9.82 -3.86
CA GLY A 50 1.69 10.03 -2.77
C GLY A 50 2.78 11.03 -3.14
N PHE A 51 3.38 10.87 -4.32
CA PHE A 51 4.39 11.81 -4.81
C PHE A 51 3.78 13.17 -5.21
N GLY A 52 2.56 13.19 -5.75
CA GLY A 52 1.82 14.43 -5.96
C GLY A 52 1.57 15.19 -4.66
N LEU A 53 1.20 14.48 -3.58
CA LEU A 53 1.03 15.07 -2.26
C LEU A 53 2.35 15.59 -1.69
N GLN A 54 3.43 14.81 -1.80
CA GLN A 54 4.77 15.21 -1.34
C GLN A 54 5.24 16.49 -2.02
N ALA A 55 5.06 16.59 -3.35
CA ALA A 55 5.40 17.79 -4.10
C ALA A 55 4.57 19.01 -3.69
N LYS A 56 3.26 18.83 -3.46
CA LYS A 56 2.36 19.91 -3.04
C LYS A 56 2.63 20.41 -1.62
N LEU A 57 3.09 19.53 -0.74
CA LEU A 57 3.44 19.87 0.64
C LEU A 57 4.90 20.32 0.80
N ALA A 58 5.72 20.27 -0.26
CA ALA A 58 7.14 20.66 -0.25
C ALA A 58 7.97 19.99 0.87
N VAL A 59 7.69 18.71 1.13
CA VAL A 59 8.21 17.98 2.30
C VAL A 59 9.68 17.55 2.13
N GLY A 60 10.21 17.56 0.90
CA GLY A 60 11.53 17.00 0.60
C GLY A 60 11.56 15.48 0.73
N TRP A 61 12.65 14.92 1.27
CA TRP A 61 12.88 13.48 1.44
C TRP A 61 13.23 13.11 2.88
N PRO A 62 12.32 13.33 3.85
CA PRO A 62 12.54 12.90 5.22
C PRO A 62 12.53 11.37 5.30
N GLY A 63 13.23 10.79 6.27
CA GLY A 63 13.35 9.34 6.30
C GLY A 63 12.03 8.63 6.63
N TRP A 64 11.07 9.26 7.31
CA TRP A 64 9.73 8.71 7.51
C TRP A 64 9.01 8.46 6.17
N LEU A 65 9.27 9.29 5.16
CA LEU A 65 8.73 9.10 3.81
C LEU A 65 9.37 7.88 3.15
N ILE A 66 10.68 7.69 3.31
CA ILE A 66 11.41 6.53 2.81
C ILE A 66 10.83 5.24 3.42
N VAL A 67 10.57 5.23 4.73
CA VAL A 67 9.92 4.08 5.41
C VAL A 67 8.55 3.80 4.80
N LYS A 68 7.73 4.82 4.54
CA LYS A 68 6.42 4.64 3.89
C LYS A 68 6.55 4.04 2.48
N ILE A 69 7.57 4.42 1.72
CA ILE A 69 7.84 3.86 0.39
C ILE A 69 8.15 2.36 0.52
N VAL A 70 8.98 1.98 1.50
CA VAL A 70 9.29 0.56 1.78
C VAL A 70 8.02 -0.20 2.17
N CYS A 71 7.19 0.36 3.07
CA CYS A 71 5.93 -0.27 3.46
C CYS A 71 4.98 -0.47 2.28
N TRP A 72 4.85 0.55 1.42
CA TRP A 72 4.03 0.48 0.21
C TRP A 72 4.53 -0.59 -0.75
N LEU A 73 5.83 -0.64 -1.07
CA LEU A 73 6.40 -1.68 -1.93
C LEU A 73 6.20 -3.08 -1.36
N GLY A 74 6.38 -3.23 -0.05
CA GLY A 74 6.09 -4.48 0.66
C GLY A 74 4.64 -4.91 0.47
N LEU A 75 3.69 -4.00 0.74
CA LEU A 75 2.26 -4.29 0.59
C LEU A 75 1.88 -4.63 -0.86
N SER A 76 2.41 -3.90 -1.83
CA SER A 76 2.20 -4.16 -3.27
C SER A 76 2.71 -5.53 -3.70
N ALA A 77 3.82 -6.00 -3.12
CA ALA A 77 4.35 -7.34 -3.40
C ALA A 77 3.47 -8.45 -2.79
N LEU A 78 2.87 -8.20 -1.63
CA LEU A 78 2.14 -9.22 -0.87
C LEU A 78 0.93 -9.78 -1.62
N ALA A 79 0.19 -8.98 -2.38
CA ALA A 79 -0.95 -9.46 -3.16
C ALA A 79 -0.55 -10.61 -4.12
N GLY A 80 0.59 -10.46 -4.81
CA GLY A 80 1.12 -11.49 -5.68
C GLY A 80 1.71 -12.69 -4.93
N ILE A 81 2.35 -12.46 -3.78
CA ILE A 81 2.90 -13.53 -2.92
C ILE A 81 1.77 -14.37 -2.33
N GLY A 82 0.63 -13.76 -1.98
CA GLY A 82 -0.56 -14.42 -1.43
C GLY A 82 -1.02 -15.60 -2.28
N TYR A 83 -1.13 -15.40 -3.60
CA TYR A 83 -1.49 -16.47 -4.52
C TYR A 83 -0.42 -17.56 -4.68
N ARG A 84 0.86 -17.25 -4.42
CA ARG A 84 1.97 -18.21 -4.52
C ARG A 84 2.22 -18.98 -3.23
N ARG A 85 1.88 -18.43 -2.07
CA ARG A 85 2.18 -18.97 -0.73
C ARG A 85 0.93 -19.04 0.15
N ARG A 86 -0.09 -19.77 -0.32
CA ARG A 86 -1.39 -19.90 0.38
C ARG A 86 -1.27 -20.46 1.80
N GLY A 87 -0.35 -21.40 2.02
CA GLY A 87 -0.09 -21.98 3.36
C GLY A 87 0.50 -20.98 4.37
N ALA A 88 0.98 -19.82 3.92
CA ALA A 88 1.53 -18.77 4.77
C ALA A 88 0.55 -17.61 4.99
N ALA A 89 -0.74 -17.77 4.68
CA ALA A 89 -1.74 -16.68 4.73
C ALA A 89 -1.74 -15.93 6.07
N GLY A 90 -1.68 -16.62 7.20
CA GLY A 90 -1.61 -16.00 8.52
C GLY A 90 -0.35 -15.13 8.72
N THR A 91 0.81 -15.63 8.31
CA THR A 91 2.08 -14.87 8.37
C THR A 91 2.04 -13.67 7.42
N LEU A 92 1.54 -13.84 6.19
CA LEU A 92 1.42 -12.73 5.22
C LEU A 92 0.43 -11.66 5.69
N ALA A 93 -0.66 -12.07 6.35
CA ALA A 93 -1.61 -11.17 6.98
C ALA A 93 -0.94 -10.36 8.09
N LEU A 94 -0.17 -10.99 8.99
CA LEU A 94 0.57 -10.29 10.03
C LEU A 94 1.57 -9.27 9.46
N VAL A 95 2.30 -9.66 8.41
CA VAL A 95 3.23 -8.74 7.72
C VAL A 95 2.47 -7.57 7.09
N ALA A 96 1.34 -7.81 6.43
CA ALA A 96 0.51 -6.74 5.85
C ALA A 96 0.02 -5.76 6.93
N ILE A 97 -0.45 -6.27 8.07
CA ILE A 97 -0.88 -5.44 9.22
C ILE A 97 0.29 -4.61 9.73
N ALA A 98 1.46 -5.22 9.93
CA ALA A 98 2.65 -4.51 10.42
C ALA A 98 3.08 -3.39 9.45
N LEU A 99 3.12 -3.66 8.13
CA LEU A 99 3.46 -2.66 7.12
C LEU A 99 2.46 -1.50 7.10
N ALA A 100 1.16 -1.81 7.17
CA ALA A 100 0.10 -0.79 7.22
C ALA A 100 0.20 0.05 8.50
N PHE A 101 0.38 -0.58 9.65
CA PHE A 101 0.55 0.10 10.94
C PHE A 101 1.75 1.04 10.92
N VAL A 102 2.93 0.54 10.50
CA VAL A 102 4.14 1.37 10.40
C VAL A 102 3.94 2.54 9.44
N ALA A 103 3.32 2.32 8.27
CA ALA A 103 3.07 3.39 7.32
C ALA A 103 2.17 4.51 7.88
N VAL A 104 1.17 4.14 8.70
CA VAL A 104 0.30 5.08 9.41
C VAL A 104 1.08 5.81 10.50
N VAL A 105 1.81 5.10 11.36
CA VAL A 105 2.61 5.74 12.42
C VAL A 105 3.61 6.75 11.85
N MET A 106 4.28 6.42 10.75
CA MET A 106 5.27 7.31 10.11
C MET A 106 4.69 8.64 9.64
N VAL A 107 3.43 8.68 9.17
CA VAL A 107 2.83 9.96 8.70
C VAL A 107 2.42 10.88 9.85
N TYR A 108 2.11 10.31 11.03
CA TYR A 108 1.68 11.07 12.20
C TYR A 108 2.85 11.48 13.10
N VAL A 109 3.80 10.59 13.34
CA VAL A 109 4.94 10.85 14.24
C VAL A 109 6.06 11.62 13.54
N ARG A 110 6.33 11.33 12.25
CA ARG A 110 7.37 11.98 11.43
C ARG A 110 8.75 12.11 12.13
N PRO A 111 9.33 11.02 12.65
CA PRO A 111 10.47 11.10 13.57
C PRO A 111 11.82 11.52 12.94
N PHE A 112 11.95 11.53 11.61
CA PHE A 112 13.17 11.89 10.86
C PHE A 112 12.87 12.02 9.37
#